data_AF-A0A836KYN3-F1
#
_entry.id   AF-A0A836KYN3-F1
#
_cell.length_a   1.000
_cell.length_b   1.000
_cell.length_c   1.000
_cell.angle_alpha   90.00
_cell.angle_beta   90.00
_cell.angle_gamma   90.00
#
_symmetry.space_group_name_H-M   'P 1'
#
loop_
_entity.id
_entity.type
_entity.pdbx_description
1 polymer ?
#
loop_
_entity_poly.entity_id
_entity_poly.type
_entity_poly.pdbx_seq_one_letter_code
_entity_poly.pdbx_strand_id
1 'polypeptide(L)'
;MAAFARRFCALPLLCAVLVLAAVLVSAESSTVTGDVTMLDKLFDSDTITLDLSASTAAVVTVQLINSQVSGGGLTVRGAVSSQARLSMSVTGTTVTQATIFFTGPMPSNADIRIVSTTGTLASAQSLFDFSGLVLDTNVTLVVENTAVTWPQDARTAGSVLLIGAGSNSMVIKNNAAVFVLNANAVNGASVVSVDIGSDFALINGGVFAIDYSRCDKCSRALVDIQSPLTATGSSLFRLSNCKVIDSSNSLLTSAGGITVAEKSAYLIHDSAVASGSLFSFPPDGQGSYSFVVSGGSIVSFLNLEGPATGVASELAVPSTADNSKIMGGGCKIAGVPLTDLPSYSNHGLQVNALVRDNGLGTDNTCANANCIPGYIQSGTSTVTPCTCKCSTNHKPPSCTLVVDPTLNYKESDDCIVPNCATCDRLNPTTRCTACNAGYKLTNTHTCESTAVITSSTAPTAPSGAAGAHTTALAVAVCVAATLYAL
;
A
#
# COMPACT_ATOMS: atom_id res chain seq x y z
N MET A 1 -39.52 70.62 -5.41
CA MET A 1 -38.58 69.76 -6.17
C MET A 1 -38.20 68.58 -5.29
N ALA A 2 -38.27 67.39 -5.86
CA ALA A 2 -38.45 66.11 -5.19
C ALA A 2 -37.15 65.48 -4.67
N ALA A 3 -37.30 64.67 -3.62
CA ALA A 3 -36.36 63.67 -3.15
C ALA A 3 -36.70 62.31 -3.80
N PHE A 4 -35.69 61.55 -4.25
CA PHE A 4 -35.86 60.18 -4.75
C PHE A 4 -34.96 59.20 -3.99
N ALA A 5 -35.57 58.08 -3.62
CA ALA A 5 -35.08 57.08 -2.68
C ALA A 5 -34.33 55.93 -3.38
N ARG A 6 -33.43 55.32 -2.61
CA ARG A 6 -32.74 54.04 -2.87
C ARG A 6 -33.69 52.85 -2.65
N ARG A 7 -33.58 51.79 -3.47
CA ARG A 7 -33.53 50.36 -3.09
C ARG A 7 -33.57 49.44 -4.32
N PHE A 8 -33.07 48.20 -4.14
CA PHE A 8 -33.12 47.01 -5.00
C PHE A 8 -31.87 46.63 -5.81
N CYS A 9 -30.89 45.99 -5.14
CA CYS A 9 -29.87 45.11 -5.74
C CYS A 9 -29.46 43.98 -4.76
N ALA A 10 -30.42 43.21 -4.22
CA ALA A 10 -30.11 42.17 -3.22
C ALA A 10 -30.60 40.75 -3.56
N LEU A 11 -31.48 40.57 -4.55
CA LEU A 11 -32.06 39.25 -4.86
C LEU A 11 -31.18 38.31 -5.70
N PRO A 12 -30.43 38.74 -6.73
CA PRO A 12 -29.66 37.80 -7.55
C PRO A 12 -28.39 37.27 -6.86
N LEU A 13 -27.85 38.00 -5.87
CA LEU A 13 -26.71 37.54 -5.07
C LEU A 13 -27.11 36.44 -4.08
N LEU A 14 -28.35 36.46 -3.59
CA LEU A 14 -28.85 35.47 -2.62
C LEU A 14 -29.07 34.10 -3.27
N CYS A 15 -29.56 34.06 -4.52
CA CYS A 15 -29.75 32.80 -5.26
C CYS A 15 -28.40 32.16 -5.66
N ALA A 16 -27.38 32.94 -6.00
CA ALA A 16 -26.05 32.40 -6.30
C ALA A 16 -25.38 31.82 -5.04
N VAL A 17 -25.56 32.44 -3.87
CA VAL A 17 -25.06 31.90 -2.59
C VAL A 17 -25.86 30.69 -2.12
N LEU A 18 -27.17 30.61 -2.37
CA LEU A 18 -28.00 29.44 -2.05
C LEU A 18 -27.72 28.23 -2.95
N VAL A 19 -27.37 28.42 -4.22
CA VAL A 19 -26.96 27.32 -5.12
C VAL A 19 -25.53 26.87 -4.82
N LEU A 20 -24.63 27.77 -4.39
CA LEU A 20 -23.30 27.38 -3.90
C LEU A 20 -23.34 26.70 -2.52
N ALA A 21 -24.34 27.02 -1.69
CA ALA A 21 -24.56 26.36 -0.40
C ALA A 21 -25.24 24.98 -0.52
N ALA A 22 -25.85 24.66 -1.66
CA ALA A 22 -26.59 23.42 -1.87
C ALA A 22 -25.72 22.21 -2.27
N VAL A 23 -24.40 22.37 -2.42
CA VAL A 23 -23.44 21.26 -2.63
C VAL A 23 -22.34 21.30 -1.56
N LEU A 24 -22.67 21.74 -0.34
CA LEU A 24 -21.88 21.38 0.83
C LEU A 24 -22.35 19.99 1.27
N VAL A 25 -21.82 18.95 0.64
CA VAL A 25 -21.86 17.60 1.22
C VAL A 25 -21.12 17.73 2.54
N SER A 26 -21.84 17.70 3.65
CA SER A 26 -21.22 17.80 4.97
C SER A 26 -20.40 16.55 5.21
N ALA A 27 -19.09 16.71 5.42
CA ALA A 27 -18.22 15.64 5.90
C ALA A 27 -18.87 14.94 7.10
N GLU A 28 -19.10 13.64 6.99
CA GLU A 28 -19.64 12.82 8.07
C GLU A 28 -18.49 12.31 8.94
N SER A 29 -18.56 12.61 10.24
CA SER A 29 -17.70 11.98 11.24
C SER A 29 -18.46 10.84 11.90
N SER A 30 -17.94 9.62 11.78
CA SER A 30 -18.45 8.42 12.44
C SER A 30 -17.50 7.97 13.54
N THR A 31 -18.02 7.64 14.71
CA THR A 31 -17.24 7.01 15.79
C THR A 31 -17.66 5.56 15.92
N VAL A 32 -16.70 4.66 15.76
CA VAL A 32 -16.88 3.21 15.87
C VAL A 32 -16.67 2.81 17.33
N THR A 33 -17.76 2.42 18.01
CA THR A 33 -17.74 1.84 19.36
C THR A 33 -18.19 0.38 19.39
N GLY A 34 -18.54 -0.19 18.22
CA GLY A 34 -19.07 -1.55 18.04
C GLY A 34 -19.02 -1.96 16.57
N ASP A 35 -19.62 -3.09 16.22
CA ASP A 35 -19.56 -3.63 14.85
C ASP A 35 -20.21 -2.69 13.83
N VAL A 36 -19.55 -2.50 12.68
CA VAL A 36 -20.00 -1.62 11.61
C VAL A 36 -19.78 -2.28 10.24
N THR A 37 -20.78 -2.17 9.36
CA THR A 37 -20.66 -2.56 7.95
C THR A 37 -21.18 -1.42 7.07
N MET A 38 -20.36 -0.98 6.13
CA MET A 38 -20.67 0.06 5.15
C MET A 38 -20.54 -0.53 3.75
N LEU A 39 -21.63 -0.51 2.99
CA LEU A 39 -21.70 -1.04 1.62
C LEU A 39 -21.89 0.12 0.64
N ASP A 40 -21.08 0.16 -0.41
CA ASP A 40 -21.18 1.12 -1.52
C ASP A 40 -21.19 2.59 -1.09
N LYS A 41 -20.58 2.88 0.06
CA LYS A 41 -20.51 4.22 0.63
C LYS A 41 -19.57 5.07 -0.22
N LEU A 42 -20.00 6.29 -0.51
CA LEU A 42 -19.15 7.35 -1.03
C LEU A 42 -18.57 8.11 0.16
N PHE A 43 -17.25 8.16 0.25
CA PHE A 43 -16.51 8.97 1.21
C PHE A 43 -15.94 10.21 0.54
N ASP A 44 -16.27 11.38 1.09
CA ASP A 44 -15.72 12.67 0.69
C ASP A 44 -15.50 13.54 1.92
N SER A 45 -14.23 13.65 2.33
CA SER A 45 -13.80 14.34 3.55
C SER A 45 -14.28 13.68 4.86
N ASP A 46 -14.78 12.44 4.77
CA ASP A 46 -15.33 11.71 5.92
C ASP A 46 -14.23 11.24 6.88
N THR A 47 -14.59 11.10 8.15
CA THR A 47 -13.69 10.57 9.19
C THR A 47 -14.35 9.42 9.94
N ILE A 48 -13.65 8.29 10.02
CA ILE A 48 -13.98 7.15 10.87
C ILE A 48 -13.01 7.14 12.05
N THR A 49 -13.53 7.39 13.25
CA THR A 49 -12.77 7.33 14.50
C THR A 49 -12.98 5.98 15.17
N LEU A 50 -11.90 5.24 15.37
CA LEU A 50 -11.87 3.92 16.01
C LEU A 50 -11.70 4.12 17.53
N ASP A 51 -12.79 4.43 18.22
CA ASP A 51 -12.83 4.59 19.68
C ASP A 51 -13.52 3.40 20.34
N LEU A 52 -12.71 2.40 20.70
CA LEU A 52 -13.19 1.17 21.31
C LEU A 52 -13.32 1.26 22.84
N SER A 53 -13.07 2.43 23.46
CA SER A 53 -13.00 2.62 24.92
C SER A 53 -14.27 2.17 25.66
N ALA A 54 -15.43 2.39 25.05
CA ALA A 54 -16.73 2.02 25.60
C ALA A 54 -17.21 0.61 25.19
N SER A 55 -16.46 -0.11 24.35
CA SER A 55 -16.89 -1.42 23.87
C SER A 55 -16.71 -2.51 24.93
N THR A 56 -17.76 -3.32 25.13
CA THR A 56 -17.72 -4.52 25.97
C THR A 56 -17.44 -5.79 25.17
N ALA A 57 -17.35 -5.69 23.84
CA ALA A 57 -17.09 -6.82 22.97
C ALA A 57 -15.62 -7.25 23.03
N ALA A 58 -15.35 -8.55 22.90
CA ALA A 58 -13.98 -9.07 22.80
C ALA A 58 -13.31 -8.66 21.47
N VAL A 59 -14.10 -8.58 20.39
CA VAL A 59 -13.69 -8.16 19.06
C VAL A 59 -14.75 -7.23 18.49
N VAL A 60 -14.33 -6.12 17.89
CA VAL A 60 -15.15 -5.20 17.11
C VAL A 60 -14.77 -5.34 15.64
N THR A 61 -15.77 -5.55 14.80
CA THR A 61 -15.61 -5.78 13.36
C THR A 61 -16.03 -4.55 12.57
N VAL A 62 -15.16 -4.03 11.71
CA VAL A 62 -15.44 -2.91 10.81
C VAL A 62 -15.26 -3.37 9.37
N GLN A 63 -16.29 -3.22 8.54
CA GLN A 63 -16.27 -3.63 7.14
C GLN A 63 -16.67 -2.48 6.23
N LEU A 64 -15.79 -2.12 5.31
CA LEU A 64 -16.06 -1.19 4.21
C LEU A 64 -15.97 -2.00 2.93
N ILE A 65 -17.06 -2.06 2.17
CA ILE A 65 -17.17 -2.93 0.99
C ILE A 65 -17.63 -2.10 -0.20
N ASN A 66 -16.97 -2.27 -1.35
CA ASN A 66 -17.29 -1.58 -2.61
C ASN A 66 -17.33 -0.05 -2.50
N SER A 67 -16.52 0.51 -1.60
CA SER A 67 -16.58 1.93 -1.27
C SER A 67 -15.92 2.80 -2.35
N GLN A 68 -16.38 4.03 -2.47
CA GLN A 68 -15.79 5.04 -3.33
C GLN A 68 -15.19 6.14 -2.48
N VAL A 69 -14.00 6.60 -2.81
CA VAL A 69 -13.33 7.71 -2.12
C VAL A 69 -13.00 8.80 -3.14
N SER A 70 -13.47 10.01 -2.88
CA SER A 70 -13.29 11.17 -3.76
C SER A 70 -13.16 12.46 -2.95
N GLY A 71 -12.97 13.59 -3.62
CA GLY A 71 -12.91 14.91 -2.97
C GLY A 71 -11.82 14.99 -1.90
N GLY A 72 -12.19 15.34 -0.66
CA GLY A 72 -11.25 15.44 0.46
C GLY A 72 -10.78 14.10 1.04
N GLY A 73 -11.30 12.97 0.54
CA GLY A 73 -10.82 11.64 0.88
C GLY A 73 -11.50 10.99 2.09
N LEU A 74 -10.84 10.00 2.68
CA LEU A 74 -11.31 9.27 3.85
C LEU A 74 -10.22 9.27 4.92
N THR A 75 -10.55 9.65 6.15
CA THR A 75 -9.64 9.53 7.29
C THR A 75 -10.09 8.40 8.20
N VAL A 76 -9.22 7.41 8.42
CA VAL A 76 -9.35 6.42 9.48
C VAL A 76 -8.43 6.80 10.63
N ARG A 77 -9.02 7.15 11.76
CA ARG A 77 -8.29 7.64 12.93
C ARG A 77 -8.38 6.64 14.07
N GLY A 78 -7.23 6.13 14.51
CA GLY A 78 -7.12 5.39 15.75
C GLY A 78 -7.29 6.30 16.97
N ALA A 79 -8.02 5.83 17.98
CA ALA A 79 -8.13 6.47 19.29
C ALA A 79 -7.60 5.53 20.40
N VAL A 80 -7.44 6.07 21.61
CA VAL A 80 -6.79 5.40 22.75
C VAL A 80 -7.43 4.02 23.05
N SER A 81 -6.58 3.05 23.37
CA SER A 81 -6.93 1.62 23.45
C SER A 81 -7.93 1.27 24.55
N SER A 82 -8.79 0.28 24.26
CA SER A 82 -9.60 -0.47 25.23
C SER A 82 -9.13 -1.93 25.32
N GLN A 83 -9.85 -2.80 26.03
CA GLN A 83 -9.59 -4.25 25.99
C GLN A 83 -10.03 -4.92 24.68
N ALA A 84 -10.93 -4.29 23.91
CA ALA A 84 -11.49 -4.87 22.69
C ALA A 84 -10.46 -4.88 21.56
N ARG A 85 -10.41 -5.98 20.80
CA ARG A 85 -9.61 -6.09 19.58
C ARG A 85 -10.36 -5.53 18.39
N LEU A 86 -9.66 -4.97 17.41
CA LEU A 86 -10.25 -4.52 16.15
C LEU A 86 -10.00 -5.56 15.05
N SER A 87 -11.03 -5.88 14.26
CA SER A 87 -10.92 -6.56 12.98
C SER A 87 -11.52 -5.68 11.90
N MET A 88 -10.67 -5.06 11.07
CA MET A 88 -11.10 -4.12 10.04
C MET A 88 -10.79 -4.68 8.65
N SER A 89 -11.79 -4.67 7.76
CA SER A 89 -11.64 -5.01 6.35
C SER A 89 -12.14 -3.87 5.48
N VAL A 90 -11.28 -3.40 4.58
CA VAL A 90 -11.60 -2.44 3.52
C VAL A 90 -11.42 -3.16 2.20
N THR A 91 -12.50 -3.40 1.48
CA THR A 91 -12.54 -4.35 0.37
C THR A 91 -13.20 -3.71 -0.86
N GLY A 92 -12.52 -3.79 -2.01
CA GLY A 92 -13.06 -3.31 -3.28
C GLY A 92 -13.25 -1.79 -3.30
N THR A 93 -12.20 -1.03 -2.98
CA THR A 93 -12.31 0.44 -2.90
C THR A 93 -11.84 1.11 -4.19
N THR A 94 -12.61 2.05 -4.71
CA THR A 94 -12.22 2.88 -5.85
C THR A 94 -11.91 4.29 -5.40
N VAL A 95 -10.72 4.79 -5.70
CA VAL A 95 -10.26 6.12 -5.30
C VAL A 95 -10.05 7.00 -6.52
N THR A 96 -10.72 8.16 -6.55
CA THR A 96 -10.60 9.12 -7.65
C THR A 96 -10.11 10.45 -7.11
N GLN A 97 -8.87 10.80 -7.46
CA GLN A 97 -8.23 12.07 -7.07
C GLN A 97 -8.34 12.39 -5.57
N ALA A 98 -8.26 11.35 -4.73
CA ALA A 98 -8.41 11.45 -3.28
C ALA A 98 -7.37 10.59 -2.56
N THR A 99 -7.24 10.79 -1.26
CA THR A 99 -6.30 10.07 -0.39
C THR A 99 -7.06 9.41 0.76
N ILE A 100 -6.61 8.22 1.15
CA ILE A 100 -7.08 7.53 2.34
C ILE A 100 -6.01 7.67 3.43
N PHE A 101 -6.35 8.39 4.49
CA PHE A 101 -5.45 8.68 5.60
C PHE A 101 -5.64 7.65 6.72
N PHE A 102 -4.53 7.12 7.26
CA PHE A 102 -4.51 6.39 8.51
C PHE A 102 -3.65 7.15 9.51
N THR A 103 -4.23 7.55 10.64
CA THR A 103 -3.55 8.41 11.61
C THR A 103 -3.88 8.03 13.05
N GLY A 104 -3.00 8.39 13.98
CA GLY A 104 -3.18 8.15 15.40
C GLY A 104 -2.80 6.73 15.84
N PRO A 105 -2.92 6.43 17.14
CA PRO A 105 -2.62 5.11 17.68
C PRO A 105 -3.72 4.12 17.32
N MET A 106 -3.36 3.08 16.57
CA MET A 106 -4.31 2.00 16.28
C MET A 106 -4.57 1.16 17.54
N PRO A 107 -5.79 0.64 17.76
CA PRO A 107 -6.08 -0.19 18.93
C PRO A 107 -5.15 -1.41 19.02
N SER A 108 -4.63 -1.72 20.21
CA SER A 108 -3.75 -2.87 20.41
C SER A 108 -4.40 -4.18 19.93
N ASN A 109 -3.61 -5.08 19.36
CA ASN A 109 -4.08 -6.35 18.77
C ASN A 109 -5.08 -6.16 17.60
N ALA A 110 -5.08 -5.01 16.93
CA ALA A 110 -5.88 -4.79 15.74
C ALA A 110 -5.33 -5.58 14.53
N ASP A 111 -6.25 -6.08 13.71
CA ASP A 111 -5.98 -6.62 12.38
C ASP A 111 -6.73 -5.76 11.35
N ILE A 112 -5.99 -5.04 10.51
CA ILE A 112 -6.51 -4.11 9.51
C ILE A 112 -6.06 -4.61 8.15
N ARG A 113 -7.03 -4.94 7.29
CA ARG A 113 -6.77 -5.45 5.95
C ARG A 113 -7.45 -4.59 4.90
N ILE A 114 -6.66 -4.08 3.97
CA ILE A 114 -7.10 -3.28 2.82
C ILE A 114 -6.82 -4.10 1.57
N VAL A 115 -7.87 -4.43 0.81
CA VAL A 115 -7.80 -5.39 -0.30
C VAL A 115 -8.47 -4.81 -1.53
N SER A 116 -7.84 -4.99 -2.69
CA SER A 116 -8.40 -4.62 -3.99
C SER A 116 -8.76 -3.14 -4.08
N THR A 117 -7.83 -2.27 -3.71
CA THR A 117 -7.99 -0.83 -3.89
C THR A 117 -7.47 -0.43 -5.27
N THR A 118 -8.30 0.27 -6.04
CA THR A 118 -7.90 0.82 -7.34
C THR A 118 -7.95 2.34 -7.30
N GLY A 119 -7.01 3.00 -7.97
CA GLY A 119 -6.90 4.45 -7.91
C GLY A 119 -6.52 5.09 -9.24
N THR A 120 -7.17 6.21 -9.56
CA THR A 120 -6.67 7.18 -10.55
C THR A 120 -6.47 8.51 -9.85
N LEU A 121 -5.22 8.92 -9.65
CA LEU A 121 -4.87 10.02 -8.75
C LEU A 121 -4.36 11.24 -9.49
N ALA A 122 -4.46 12.40 -8.85
CA ALA A 122 -3.82 13.61 -9.33
C ALA A 122 -2.29 13.56 -9.09
N SER A 123 -1.54 14.46 -9.74
CA SER A 123 -0.12 14.66 -9.45
C SER A 123 0.09 14.95 -7.94
N ALA A 124 1.21 14.46 -7.41
CA ALA A 124 1.68 14.60 -6.02
C ALA A 124 0.83 13.91 -4.95
N GLN A 125 -0.27 13.26 -5.35
CA GLN A 125 -1.19 12.62 -4.42
C GLN A 125 -0.83 11.16 -4.22
N SER A 126 -0.65 10.73 -2.96
CA SER A 126 -0.52 9.32 -2.60
C SER A 126 -1.89 8.69 -2.34
N LEU A 127 -2.01 7.39 -2.61
CA LEU A 127 -3.27 6.66 -2.37
C LEU A 127 -3.53 6.51 -0.87
N PHE A 128 -2.55 5.94 -0.16
CA PHE A 128 -2.56 5.82 1.29
C PHE A 128 -1.54 6.76 1.90
N ASP A 129 -1.95 7.47 2.94
CA ASP A 129 -1.07 8.32 3.73
C ASP A 129 -1.12 7.88 5.20
N PHE A 130 0.01 7.35 5.68
CA PHE A 130 0.20 6.86 7.04
C PHE A 130 1.00 7.86 7.90
N SER A 131 1.08 9.13 7.48
CA SER A 131 1.72 10.18 8.26
C SER A 131 1.03 10.34 9.62
N GLY A 132 1.79 10.13 10.70
CA GLY A 132 1.28 10.18 12.07
C GLY A 132 0.56 8.91 12.56
N LEU A 133 0.59 7.83 11.78
CA LEU A 133 0.15 6.49 12.20
C LEU A 133 1.10 5.92 13.26
N VAL A 134 0.53 5.31 14.30
CA VAL A 134 1.29 4.60 15.33
C VAL A 134 0.79 3.16 15.44
N LEU A 135 1.72 2.21 15.25
CA LEU A 135 1.46 0.77 15.31
C LEU A 135 2.26 0.14 16.45
N ASP A 136 1.54 -0.28 17.48
CA ASP A 136 2.13 -0.81 18.71
C ASP A 136 1.32 -2.00 19.21
N THR A 137 2.01 -3.02 19.73
CA THR A 137 1.42 -4.14 20.47
C THR A 137 0.47 -4.96 19.59
N ASN A 138 1.06 -5.81 18.76
CA ASN A 138 0.39 -6.79 17.88
C ASN A 138 -0.60 -6.18 16.87
N VAL A 139 -0.37 -4.95 16.40
CA VAL A 139 -1.20 -4.36 15.33
C VAL A 139 -0.68 -4.80 13.96
N THR A 140 -1.54 -5.39 13.15
CA THR A 140 -1.21 -5.78 11.77
C THR A 140 -1.99 -4.90 10.80
N LEU A 141 -1.28 -4.33 9.81
CA LEU A 141 -1.87 -3.63 8.69
C LEU A 141 -1.40 -4.26 7.39
N VAL A 142 -2.32 -4.72 6.56
CA VAL A 142 -2.03 -5.32 5.25
C VAL A 142 -2.68 -4.48 4.16
N VAL A 143 -1.87 -4.02 3.19
CA VAL A 143 -2.32 -3.44 1.92
C VAL A 143 -2.10 -4.48 0.83
N GLU A 144 -3.15 -4.91 0.16
CA GLU A 144 -3.12 -6.06 -0.76
C GLU A 144 -3.80 -5.75 -2.09
N ASN A 145 -3.26 -6.29 -3.19
CA ASN A 145 -3.85 -6.24 -4.54
C ASN A 145 -4.25 -4.83 -4.95
N THR A 146 -3.37 -3.86 -4.71
CA THR A 146 -3.65 -2.45 -4.94
C THR A 146 -3.07 -2.02 -6.27
N ALA A 147 -3.84 -1.29 -7.08
CA ALA A 147 -3.38 -0.82 -8.40
C ALA A 147 -3.71 0.66 -8.58
N VAL A 148 -2.70 1.48 -8.85
CA VAL A 148 -2.86 2.93 -8.97
C VAL A 148 -2.14 3.47 -10.18
N THR A 149 -2.80 4.39 -10.89
CA THR A 149 -2.23 5.09 -12.03
C THR A 149 -2.22 6.59 -11.81
N TRP A 150 -1.10 7.23 -12.16
CA TRP A 150 -0.95 8.69 -12.21
C TRP A 150 -0.84 9.17 -13.67
N PRO A 151 -1.11 10.47 -13.94
CA PRO A 151 -0.90 11.06 -15.25
C PRO A 151 0.57 10.94 -15.69
N GLN A 152 0.79 10.57 -16.94
CA GLN A 152 2.12 10.29 -17.50
C GLN A 152 3.11 11.47 -17.40
N ASP A 153 2.61 12.71 -17.51
CA ASP A 153 3.42 13.93 -17.47
C ASP A 153 3.48 14.59 -16.09
N ALA A 154 3.06 13.88 -15.04
CA ALA A 154 3.11 14.37 -13.68
C ALA A 154 4.57 14.55 -13.24
N ARG A 155 5.06 15.80 -13.22
CA ARG A 155 6.42 16.14 -12.73
C ARG A 155 6.64 15.78 -11.26
N THR A 156 5.55 15.64 -10.52
CA THR A 156 5.50 15.23 -9.11
C THR A 156 4.39 14.20 -9.03
N ALA A 157 4.70 12.91 -8.94
CA ALA A 157 3.71 11.87 -8.67
C ALA A 157 3.73 11.51 -7.18
N GLY A 158 2.65 10.91 -6.67
CA GLY A 158 2.62 10.36 -5.32
C GLY A 158 3.02 8.87 -5.30
N SER A 159 2.89 8.23 -4.16
CA SER A 159 3.14 6.80 -3.99
C SER A 159 1.85 6.02 -3.71
N VAL A 160 1.88 4.69 -3.84
CA VAL A 160 0.77 3.87 -3.36
C VAL A 160 0.63 4.03 -1.85
N LEU A 161 1.75 3.94 -1.13
CA LEU A 161 1.83 4.18 0.31
C LEU A 161 2.85 5.26 0.62
N LEU A 162 2.42 6.31 1.32
CA LEU A 162 3.27 7.33 1.92
C LEU A 162 3.34 7.11 3.44
N ILE A 163 4.56 7.07 3.96
CA ILE A 163 4.86 7.14 5.38
C ILE A 163 5.65 8.44 5.58
N GLY A 164 4.91 9.54 5.77
CA GLY A 164 5.49 10.87 5.90
C GLY A 164 5.66 11.31 7.35
N ALA A 165 6.34 12.44 7.51
CA ALA A 165 6.42 13.13 8.79
C ALA A 165 5.00 13.50 9.26
N GLY A 166 4.65 13.07 10.47
CA GLY A 166 3.40 13.41 11.13
C GLY A 166 3.64 14.02 12.50
N SER A 167 2.56 14.35 13.20
CA SER A 167 2.63 14.80 14.60
C SER A 167 3.19 13.74 15.55
N ASN A 168 3.22 12.47 15.11
CA ASN A 168 3.80 11.34 15.83
C ASN A 168 4.93 10.74 14.98
N SER A 169 6.01 10.27 15.61
CA SER A 169 7.00 9.45 14.93
C SER A 169 6.40 8.09 14.58
N MET A 170 6.42 7.74 13.29
CA MET A 170 5.94 6.43 12.84
C MET A 170 6.99 5.37 13.21
N VAL A 171 6.61 4.48 14.11
CA VAL A 171 7.43 3.36 14.60
C VAL A 171 6.56 2.11 14.55
N ILE A 172 7.12 1.02 14.03
CA ILE A 172 6.47 -0.29 14.00
C ILE A 172 7.11 -1.14 15.11
N LYS A 173 6.38 -1.37 16.20
CA LYS A 173 6.97 -2.03 17.37
C LYS A 173 6.08 -3.02 18.09
N ASN A 174 6.71 -3.85 18.94
CA ASN A 174 6.04 -4.82 19.80
C ASN A 174 5.16 -5.78 18.99
N ASN A 175 5.77 -6.46 18.02
CA ASN A 175 5.12 -7.36 17.06
C ASN A 175 4.04 -6.69 16.20
N ALA A 176 4.08 -5.38 16.03
CA ALA A 176 3.30 -4.74 14.98
C ALA A 176 3.90 -5.03 13.60
N ALA A 177 3.06 -5.01 12.57
CA ALA A 177 3.49 -5.30 11.21
C ALA A 177 2.76 -4.45 10.17
N VAL A 178 3.49 -4.03 9.15
CA VAL A 178 2.92 -3.50 7.91
C VAL A 178 3.37 -4.38 6.75
N PHE A 179 2.41 -4.88 6.00
CA PHE A 179 2.64 -5.66 4.79
C PHE A 179 2.04 -4.95 3.58
N VAL A 180 2.82 -4.81 2.52
CA VAL A 180 2.38 -4.33 1.21
C VAL A 180 2.56 -5.48 0.21
N LEU A 181 1.46 -6.07 -0.22
CA LEU A 181 1.46 -7.28 -1.04
C LEU A 181 0.79 -7.02 -2.39
N ASN A 182 1.48 -7.33 -3.48
CA ASN A 182 0.95 -7.21 -4.84
C ASN A 182 0.41 -5.80 -5.14
N ALA A 183 1.19 -4.77 -4.80
CA ALA A 183 0.88 -3.39 -5.14
C ALA A 183 1.50 -3.01 -6.47
N ASN A 184 0.74 -2.37 -7.36
CA ASN A 184 1.16 -1.93 -8.67
C ASN A 184 1.01 -0.41 -8.81
N ALA A 185 2.12 0.28 -9.06
CA ALA A 185 2.17 1.71 -9.32
C ALA A 185 2.52 1.97 -10.79
N VAL A 186 1.70 2.75 -11.50
CA VAL A 186 1.92 3.12 -12.91
C VAL A 186 2.07 4.64 -13.03
N ASN A 187 3.21 5.08 -13.58
CA ASN A 187 3.62 6.50 -13.64
C ASN A 187 3.65 7.20 -12.26
N GLY A 188 3.68 6.42 -11.18
CA GLY A 188 3.78 6.93 -9.80
C GLY A 188 5.19 7.39 -9.47
N ALA A 189 5.39 7.90 -8.26
CA ALA A 189 6.74 8.13 -7.76
C ALA A 189 7.36 6.82 -7.25
N SER A 190 6.60 6.05 -6.48
CA SER A 190 7.03 4.77 -5.91
C SER A 190 5.82 3.91 -5.50
N VAL A 191 6.05 2.64 -5.16
CA VAL A 191 5.04 1.85 -4.45
C VAL A 191 5.00 2.32 -2.99
N VAL A 192 6.16 2.39 -2.35
CA VAL A 192 6.30 2.89 -0.97
C VAL A 192 7.23 4.09 -0.95
N SER A 193 6.84 5.16 -0.26
CA SER A 193 7.69 6.30 0.06
C SER A 193 7.72 6.47 1.58
N VAL A 194 8.90 6.52 2.18
CA VAL A 194 9.11 6.82 3.60
C VAL A 194 9.93 8.09 3.70
N ASP A 195 9.36 9.13 4.29
CA ASP A 195 10.03 10.42 4.50
C ASP A 195 9.51 11.05 5.80
N ILE A 196 10.02 10.55 6.92
CA ILE A 196 9.56 10.96 8.26
C ILE A 196 10.46 12.02 8.90
N GLY A 197 11.58 12.38 8.26
CA GLY A 197 12.58 13.33 8.77
C GLY A 197 13.36 12.85 10.01
N SER A 198 13.15 11.60 10.43
CA SER A 198 13.77 10.95 11.60
C SER A 198 14.02 9.46 11.31
N ASP A 199 14.45 8.67 12.30
CA ASP A 199 14.68 7.24 12.13
C ASP A 199 13.37 6.45 11.90
N PHE A 200 13.26 5.75 10.78
CA PHE A 200 12.20 4.78 10.50
C PHE A 200 12.56 3.47 11.21
N ALA A 201 11.91 3.23 12.35
CA ALA A 201 12.31 2.18 13.28
C ALA A 201 11.34 0.99 13.32
N LEU A 202 11.91 -0.21 13.23
CA LEU A 202 11.30 -1.51 13.45
C LEU A 202 11.89 -2.10 14.74
N ILE A 203 11.08 -2.27 15.78
CA ILE A 203 11.59 -2.58 17.13
C ILE A 203 10.79 -3.73 17.77
N ASN A 204 11.45 -4.64 18.50
CA ASN A 204 10.80 -5.70 19.29
C ASN A 204 9.80 -6.52 18.45
N GLY A 205 10.29 -7.17 17.40
CA GLY A 205 9.47 -7.97 16.48
C GLY A 205 8.68 -7.15 15.46
N GLY A 206 9.03 -5.88 15.25
CA GLY A 206 8.41 -5.04 14.24
C GLY A 206 8.68 -5.58 12.83
N VAL A 207 7.66 -5.59 11.98
CA VAL A 207 7.77 -6.10 10.60
C VAL A 207 7.36 -5.04 9.59
N PHE A 208 8.23 -4.80 8.61
CA PHE A 208 7.87 -4.09 7.39
C PHE A 208 8.26 -4.91 6.18
N ALA A 209 7.28 -5.33 5.40
CA ALA A 209 7.50 -6.23 4.27
C ALA A 209 6.73 -5.75 3.03
N ILE A 210 7.44 -5.71 1.91
CA ILE A 210 6.90 -5.38 0.59
C ILE A 210 7.15 -6.58 -0.31
N ASP A 211 6.08 -7.15 -0.84
CA ASP A 211 6.13 -8.41 -1.56
C ASP A 211 5.34 -8.33 -2.87
N TYR A 212 5.85 -8.97 -3.93
CA TYR A 212 5.19 -9.06 -5.25
C TYR A 212 4.78 -7.70 -5.86
N SER A 213 5.43 -6.62 -5.46
CA SER A 213 5.04 -5.28 -5.88
C SER A 213 5.73 -4.88 -7.19
N ARG A 214 5.06 -4.03 -7.97
CA ARG A 214 5.52 -3.57 -9.27
C ARG A 214 5.51 -2.06 -9.35
N CYS A 215 6.59 -1.50 -9.90
CA CYS A 215 6.68 -0.11 -10.31
C CYS A 215 6.86 -0.05 -11.82
N ASP A 216 5.86 0.46 -12.54
CA ASP A 216 5.89 0.66 -13.99
C ASP A 216 6.06 2.15 -14.29
N LYS A 217 7.18 2.51 -14.94
CA LYS A 217 7.53 3.91 -15.28
C LYS A 217 7.51 4.86 -14.08
N CYS A 218 7.85 4.33 -12.91
CA CYS A 218 7.91 5.15 -11.70
C CYS A 218 9.06 6.16 -11.78
N SER A 219 8.90 7.33 -11.16
CA SER A 219 9.89 8.42 -11.19
C SER A 219 10.97 8.32 -10.10
N ARG A 220 10.78 7.47 -9.08
CA ARG A 220 11.76 7.14 -8.03
C ARG A 220 11.84 5.61 -7.85
N ALA A 221 12.58 5.17 -6.83
CA ALA A 221 12.70 3.75 -6.53
C ALA A 221 11.36 3.10 -6.13
N LEU A 222 11.21 1.80 -6.35
CA LEU A 222 9.97 1.07 -5.97
C LEU A 222 9.67 1.22 -4.48
N VAL A 223 10.69 1.05 -3.64
CA VAL A 223 10.67 1.45 -2.23
C VAL A 223 11.66 2.62 -2.07
N ASP A 224 11.15 3.77 -1.67
CA ASP A 224 11.94 4.99 -1.53
C ASP A 224 11.97 5.43 -0.06
N ILE A 225 13.03 5.08 0.67
CA ILE A 225 13.21 5.43 2.08
C ILE A 225 14.20 6.59 2.15
N GLN A 226 13.70 7.78 2.48
CA GLN A 226 14.46 9.02 2.62
C GLN A 226 14.87 9.31 4.08
N SER A 227 14.76 8.31 4.94
CA SER A 227 14.94 8.38 6.39
C SER A 227 15.83 7.21 6.86
N PRO A 228 16.70 7.37 7.88
CA PRO A 228 17.49 6.26 8.40
C PRO A 228 16.60 5.07 8.76
N LEU A 229 16.98 3.86 8.36
CA LEU A 229 16.22 2.64 8.67
C LEU A 229 16.91 1.86 9.80
N THR A 230 16.16 1.56 10.85
CA THR A 230 16.67 0.79 11.99
C THR A 230 15.78 -0.42 12.27
N ALA A 231 16.36 -1.61 12.29
CA ALA A 231 15.70 -2.86 12.68
C ALA A 231 16.40 -3.52 13.88
N THR A 232 15.73 -3.57 15.03
CA THR A 232 16.27 -4.11 16.30
C THR A 232 15.25 -4.96 17.06
N GLY A 233 15.70 -5.71 18.06
CA GLY A 233 14.84 -6.60 18.86
C GLY A 233 14.15 -7.68 18.03
N SER A 234 14.90 -8.40 17.20
CA SER A 234 14.38 -9.43 16.29
C SER A 234 13.31 -8.93 15.31
N SER A 235 13.53 -7.76 14.71
CA SER A 235 12.62 -7.15 13.73
C SER A 235 12.98 -7.54 12.30
N LEU A 236 12.07 -7.26 11.36
CA LEU A 236 12.23 -7.64 9.96
C LEU A 236 11.91 -6.49 9.01
N PHE A 237 12.88 -6.15 8.17
CA PHE A 237 12.64 -5.48 6.90
C PHE A 237 12.74 -6.51 5.77
N ARG A 238 11.73 -6.58 4.90
CA ARG A 238 11.72 -7.49 3.73
C ARG A 238 11.29 -6.77 2.46
N LEU A 239 12.01 -7.07 1.38
CA LEU A 239 11.59 -6.79 0.02
C LEU A 239 11.69 -8.08 -0.81
N SER A 240 10.58 -8.60 -1.30
CA SER A 240 10.60 -9.85 -2.07
C SER A 240 9.76 -9.82 -3.35
N ASN A 241 10.18 -10.56 -4.37
CA ASN A 241 9.40 -10.74 -5.61
C ASN A 241 9.00 -9.42 -6.30
N CYS A 242 9.77 -8.35 -6.10
CA CYS A 242 9.43 -7.01 -6.56
C CYS A 242 10.08 -6.69 -7.91
N LYS A 243 9.39 -5.90 -8.74
CA LYS A 243 9.83 -5.61 -10.12
C LYS A 243 9.74 -4.12 -10.46
N VAL A 244 10.83 -3.56 -10.99
CA VAL A 244 10.83 -2.23 -11.63
C VAL A 244 10.88 -2.40 -13.13
N ILE A 245 9.90 -1.86 -13.82
CA ILE A 245 9.66 -2.06 -15.25
C ILE A 245 9.60 -0.70 -15.96
N ASP A 246 10.20 -0.64 -17.15
CA ASP A 246 10.20 0.54 -18.03
C ASP A 246 10.61 1.85 -17.33
N SER A 247 11.49 1.74 -16.33
CA SER A 247 12.01 2.85 -15.53
C SER A 247 13.51 2.63 -15.29
N SER A 248 14.29 3.72 -15.27
CA SER A 248 15.72 3.69 -14.94
C SER A 248 16.01 3.83 -13.44
N ASN A 249 14.97 3.73 -12.60
CA ASN A 249 15.06 3.93 -11.16
C ASN A 249 15.32 2.63 -10.40
N SER A 250 15.77 2.77 -9.16
CA SER A 250 16.20 1.63 -8.36
C SER A 250 15.08 0.78 -7.79
N LEU A 251 15.39 -0.44 -7.36
CA LEU A 251 14.46 -1.25 -6.57
C LEU A 251 14.25 -0.62 -5.19
N LEU A 252 15.34 -0.21 -4.54
CA LEU A 252 15.31 0.39 -3.20
C LEU A 252 16.25 1.60 -3.12
N THR A 253 15.73 2.70 -2.58
CA THR A 253 16.55 3.81 -2.07
C THR A 253 16.50 3.79 -0.55
N SER A 254 17.66 4.00 0.09
CA SER A 254 17.74 4.20 1.53
C SER A 254 18.70 5.34 1.82
N ALA A 255 18.17 6.46 2.28
CA ALA A 255 18.94 7.63 2.72
C ALA A 255 19.09 7.62 4.25
N GLY A 256 20.16 8.23 4.76
CA GLY A 256 20.38 8.37 6.21
C GLY A 256 20.97 7.14 6.91
N GLY A 257 21.18 6.04 6.20
CA GLY A 257 21.86 4.83 6.69
C GLY A 257 20.91 3.70 7.11
N ILE A 258 21.46 2.50 7.29
CA ILE A 258 20.74 1.29 7.72
C ILE A 258 21.42 0.69 8.96
N THR A 259 20.64 0.36 9.98
CA THR A 259 21.10 -0.40 11.15
C THR A 259 20.27 -1.68 11.30
N VAL A 260 20.93 -2.83 11.38
CA VAL A 260 20.30 -4.14 11.66
C VAL A 260 20.98 -4.79 12.85
N ALA A 261 20.31 -4.87 13.99
CA ALA A 261 20.90 -5.34 15.24
C ALA A 261 20.00 -6.32 16.00
N GLU A 262 20.56 -6.95 17.03
CA GLU A 262 19.81 -7.77 17.99
C GLU A 262 18.97 -8.88 17.33
N LYS A 263 19.63 -9.73 16.53
CA LYS A 263 19.00 -10.86 15.82
C LYS A 263 17.88 -10.43 14.86
N SER A 264 17.98 -9.25 14.28
CA SER A 264 17.03 -8.76 13.27
C SER A 264 17.42 -9.21 11.86
N ALA A 265 16.52 -9.00 10.91
CA ALA A 265 16.69 -9.39 9.52
C ALA A 265 16.41 -8.24 8.55
N TYR A 266 17.28 -8.13 7.54
CA TYR A 266 17.09 -7.28 6.37
C TYR A 266 17.21 -8.16 5.13
N LEU A 267 16.08 -8.42 4.48
CA LEU A 267 15.98 -9.48 3.48
C LEU A 267 15.56 -8.86 2.14
N ILE A 268 16.38 -9.04 1.10
CA ILE A 268 16.02 -8.66 -0.26
C ILE A 268 16.21 -9.87 -1.16
N HIS A 269 15.11 -10.35 -1.76
CA HIS A 269 15.18 -11.52 -2.60
C HIS A 269 14.21 -11.55 -3.78
N ASP A 270 14.52 -12.39 -4.78
CA ASP A 270 13.66 -12.69 -5.94
C ASP A 270 13.18 -11.45 -6.70
N SER A 271 13.96 -10.37 -6.70
CA SER A 271 13.55 -9.06 -7.19
C SER A 271 14.40 -8.61 -8.36
N ALA A 272 13.80 -7.85 -9.28
CA ALA A 272 14.45 -7.46 -10.52
C ALA A 272 14.20 -6.00 -10.92
N VAL A 273 15.19 -5.40 -11.57
CA VAL A 273 15.08 -4.10 -12.22
C VAL A 273 15.38 -4.24 -13.72
N ALA A 274 14.47 -3.77 -14.57
CA ALA A 274 14.63 -3.87 -16.03
C ALA A 274 15.73 -2.94 -16.56
N SER A 275 15.86 -1.75 -15.96
CA SER A 275 16.92 -0.79 -16.29
C SER A 275 17.37 -0.03 -15.05
N GLY A 276 18.55 0.60 -15.07
CA GLY A 276 19.13 1.27 -13.91
C GLY A 276 19.87 0.34 -12.96
N SER A 277 19.72 0.55 -11.65
CA SER A 277 20.44 -0.16 -10.59
C SER A 277 19.50 -0.81 -9.57
N LEU A 278 19.92 -1.84 -8.85
CA LEU A 278 19.11 -2.40 -7.76
C LEU A 278 18.95 -1.42 -6.60
N PHE A 279 20.00 -0.74 -6.21
CA PHE A 279 20.02 0.10 -5.02
C PHE A 279 20.39 1.55 -5.34
N SER A 280 19.96 2.46 -4.49
CA SER A 280 20.47 3.82 -4.41
C SER A 280 20.75 4.13 -2.94
N PHE A 281 22.04 4.16 -2.60
CA PHE A 281 22.51 4.45 -1.24
C PHE A 281 23.34 5.73 -1.31
N PRO A 282 22.72 6.91 -1.08
CA PRO A 282 23.42 8.17 -1.15
C PRO A 282 24.53 8.20 -0.09
N PRO A 283 25.79 8.49 -0.47
CA PRO A 283 26.87 8.56 0.51
C PRO A 283 26.60 9.67 1.52
N ASP A 284 26.99 9.43 2.77
CA ASP A 284 27.26 10.47 3.74
C ASP A 284 28.24 11.48 3.14
N GLY A 285 28.22 12.73 3.60
CA GLY A 285 29.08 13.78 3.07
C GLY A 285 30.60 13.50 3.16
N GLN A 286 31.02 12.32 3.65
CA GLN A 286 32.39 11.83 3.70
C GLN A 286 32.67 10.72 2.67
N GLY A 287 31.72 10.41 1.79
CA GLY A 287 31.88 9.43 0.72
C GLY A 287 31.62 7.99 1.12
N SER A 288 31.08 7.71 2.32
CA SER A 288 30.72 6.36 2.78
C SER A 288 29.20 6.23 2.90
N TYR A 289 28.65 5.02 2.92
CA TYR A 289 27.25 4.82 3.28
C TYR A 289 27.18 4.00 4.57
N SER A 290 26.49 4.52 5.60
CA SER A 290 26.36 3.81 6.86
C SER A 290 25.38 2.64 6.71
N PHE A 291 25.90 1.42 6.66
CA PHE A 291 25.10 0.20 6.77
C PHE A 291 25.75 -0.74 7.78
N VAL A 292 25.23 -0.71 9.01
CA VAL A 292 25.78 -1.43 10.15
C VAL A 292 24.93 -2.65 10.48
N VAL A 293 25.57 -3.81 10.58
CA VAL A 293 24.94 -5.08 10.97
C VAL A 293 25.64 -5.65 12.20
N SER A 294 24.89 -5.98 13.24
CA SER A 294 25.45 -6.47 14.51
C SER A 294 24.54 -7.46 15.24
N GLY A 295 25.05 -8.06 16.32
CA GLY A 295 24.23 -8.80 17.29
C GLY A 295 23.62 -10.10 16.75
N GLY A 296 24.32 -10.81 15.85
CA GLY A 296 23.81 -12.06 15.28
C GLY A 296 22.71 -11.87 14.24
N SER A 297 22.64 -10.68 13.64
CA SER A 297 21.63 -10.34 12.64
C SER A 297 21.93 -10.96 11.26
N ILE A 298 20.94 -10.94 10.38
CA ILE A 298 21.05 -11.43 9.01
C ILE A 298 20.75 -10.32 8.01
N VAL A 299 21.57 -10.25 6.96
CA VAL A 299 21.26 -9.56 5.71
C VAL A 299 21.32 -10.58 4.58
N SER A 300 20.35 -10.54 3.65
CA SER A 300 20.39 -11.42 2.48
C SER A 300 20.12 -10.68 1.17
N PHE A 301 20.89 -11.06 0.16
CA PHE A 301 20.75 -10.64 -1.23
C PHE A 301 20.63 -11.90 -2.09
N LEU A 302 19.40 -12.32 -2.39
CA LEU A 302 19.15 -13.58 -3.09
C LEU A 302 18.41 -13.36 -4.40
N ASN A 303 18.82 -14.04 -5.47
CA ASN A 303 18.09 -14.05 -6.75
C ASN A 303 17.75 -12.64 -7.28
N LEU A 304 18.68 -11.70 -7.13
CA LEU A 304 18.52 -10.33 -7.62
C LEU A 304 19.00 -10.22 -9.05
N GLU A 305 18.21 -9.58 -9.92
CA GLU A 305 18.58 -9.36 -11.32
C GLU A 305 18.50 -7.89 -11.71
N GLY A 306 19.55 -7.37 -12.35
CA GLY A 306 19.55 -6.00 -12.84
C GLY A 306 20.82 -5.63 -13.61
N PRO A 307 20.84 -4.49 -14.31
CA PRO A 307 22.03 -4.03 -15.03
C PRO A 307 23.19 -3.65 -14.11
N ALA A 308 22.91 -3.16 -12.90
CA ALA A 308 23.90 -2.79 -11.90
C ALA A 308 23.34 -2.95 -10.48
N THR A 309 24.20 -3.03 -9.48
CA THR A 309 23.79 -2.95 -8.07
C THR A 309 23.50 -1.52 -7.63
N GLY A 310 24.13 -0.52 -8.26
CA GLY A 310 24.06 0.89 -7.83
C GLY A 310 24.98 1.23 -6.66
N VAL A 311 25.86 0.30 -6.29
CA VAL A 311 26.87 0.48 -5.25
C VAL A 311 28.23 0.34 -5.90
N ALA A 312 29.09 1.36 -5.76
CA ALA A 312 30.45 1.29 -6.25
C ALA A 312 31.21 0.19 -5.51
N SER A 313 32.14 -0.51 -6.17
CA SER A 313 32.92 -1.60 -5.55
C SER A 313 33.76 -1.17 -4.36
N GLU A 314 34.11 0.11 -4.32
CA GLU A 314 34.84 0.76 -3.22
C GLU A 314 33.93 1.03 -2.00
N LEU A 315 32.62 1.06 -2.22
CA LEU A 315 31.60 1.26 -1.20
C LEU A 315 31.05 -0.11 -0.81
N ALA A 316 31.46 -0.59 0.35
CA ALA A 316 30.99 -1.83 0.92
C ALA A 316 29.56 -1.69 1.45
N VAL A 317 28.60 -2.48 0.96
CA VAL A 317 27.31 -2.68 1.64
C VAL A 317 27.06 -4.15 2.03
N PRO A 318 26.82 -4.45 3.31
CA PRO A 318 26.95 -3.55 4.46
C PRO A 318 28.39 -3.03 4.66
N SER A 319 28.52 -1.85 5.27
CA SER A 319 29.83 -1.22 5.54
C SER A 319 30.50 -1.84 6.77
N THR A 320 29.69 -2.35 7.71
CA THR A 320 30.15 -3.01 8.93
C THR A 320 29.29 -4.23 9.22
N ALA A 321 29.93 -5.36 9.53
CA ALA A 321 29.25 -6.57 9.99
C ALA A 321 30.01 -7.19 11.17
N ASP A 322 29.43 -7.13 12.37
CA ASP A 322 29.98 -7.76 13.58
C ASP A 322 29.13 -8.97 13.99
N ASN A 323 29.77 -10.14 14.10
CA ASN A 323 29.15 -11.39 14.53
C ASN A 323 27.81 -11.69 13.82
N SER A 324 27.69 -11.32 12.55
CA SER A 324 26.44 -11.35 11.77
C SER A 324 26.66 -12.03 10.42
N LYS A 325 25.58 -12.52 9.80
CA LYS A 325 25.66 -13.24 8.52
C LYS A 325 25.11 -12.38 7.39
N ILE A 326 25.94 -12.15 6.37
CA ILE A 326 25.57 -11.43 5.16
C ILE A 326 25.62 -12.44 4.01
N MET A 327 24.44 -12.83 3.51
CA MET A 327 24.30 -13.95 2.58
C MET A 327 24.05 -13.49 1.15
N GLY A 328 24.78 -14.07 0.21
CA GLY A 328 24.55 -13.90 -1.23
C GLY A 328 24.24 -15.22 -1.91
N GLY A 329 23.30 -15.22 -2.86
CA GLY A 329 23.00 -16.39 -3.68
C GLY A 329 22.19 -16.04 -4.93
N GLY A 330 22.44 -16.72 -6.05
CA GLY A 330 21.60 -16.63 -7.27
C GLY A 330 21.50 -15.25 -7.94
N CYS A 331 22.29 -14.25 -7.54
CA CYS A 331 22.24 -12.92 -8.13
C CYS A 331 22.88 -12.87 -9.52
N LYS A 332 22.35 -12.01 -10.40
CA LYS A 332 22.82 -11.82 -11.77
C LYS A 332 22.85 -10.32 -12.12
N ILE A 333 24.05 -9.76 -12.24
CA ILE A 333 24.26 -8.33 -12.46
C ILE A 333 24.88 -8.11 -13.85
N ALA A 334 24.33 -7.19 -14.64
CA ALA A 334 24.73 -6.97 -16.04
C ALA A 334 24.73 -8.25 -16.89
N GLY A 335 23.84 -9.19 -16.58
CA GLY A 335 23.82 -10.50 -17.24
C GLY A 335 24.78 -11.54 -16.65
N VAL A 336 25.67 -11.15 -15.73
CA VAL A 336 26.73 -11.98 -15.16
C VAL A 336 26.27 -12.59 -13.82
N PRO A 337 26.24 -13.92 -13.68
CA PRO A 337 25.97 -14.57 -12.40
C PRO A 337 27.07 -14.27 -11.37
N LEU A 338 26.69 -13.99 -10.13
CA LEU A 338 27.59 -13.83 -9.00
C LEU A 338 27.73 -15.15 -8.25
N THR A 339 28.87 -15.82 -8.39
CA THR A 339 29.08 -17.20 -7.94
C THR A 339 30.03 -17.35 -6.75
N ASP A 340 30.78 -16.31 -6.40
CA ASP A 340 31.78 -16.32 -5.32
C ASP A 340 31.86 -14.99 -4.56
N LEU A 341 32.46 -14.96 -3.36
CA LEU A 341 32.54 -13.74 -2.54
C LEU A 341 33.20 -12.56 -3.29
N PRO A 342 34.31 -12.75 -4.03
CA PRO A 342 34.90 -11.67 -4.83
C PRO A 342 33.93 -11.11 -5.88
N SER A 343 33.14 -11.93 -6.56
CA SER A 343 32.16 -11.47 -7.55
C SER A 343 31.11 -10.57 -6.92
N TYR A 344 30.63 -10.85 -5.70
CA TYR A 344 29.72 -9.97 -4.96
C TYR A 344 30.42 -8.67 -4.53
N SER A 345 31.62 -8.76 -3.97
CA SER A 345 32.42 -7.61 -3.52
C SER A 345 32.72 -6.64 -4.67
N ASN A 346 33.07 -7.17 -5.86
CA ASN A 346 33.30 -6.38 -7.07
C ASN A 346 32.05 -5.63 -7.56
N HIS A 347 30.87 -6.00 -7.07
CA HIS A 347 29.60 -5.30 -7.33
C HIS A 347 29.09 -4.54 -6.08
N GLY A 348 29.97 -4.26 -5.11
CA GLY A 348 29.66 -3.46 -3.92
C GLY A 348 28.93 -4.23 -2.80
N LEU A 349 28.64 -5.52 -2.99
CA LEU A 349 27.92 -6.34 -2.00
C LEU A 349 28.92 -7.13 -1.14
N GLN A 350 29.09 -6.73 0.13
CA GLN A 350 30.01 -7.39 1.07
C GLN A 350 29.35 -8.59 1.76
N VAL A 351 29.13 -9.65 1.00
CA VAL A 351 28.63 -10.92 1.53
C VAL A 351 29.77 -11.70 2.22
N ASN A 352 29.46 -12.39 3.31
CA ASN A 352 30.41 -13.24 4.05
C ASN A 352 30.03 -14.72 4.04
N ALA A 353 28.89 -15.07 3.44
CA ALA A 353 28.44 -16.43 3.23
C ALA A 353 27.74 -16.58 1.87
N LEU A 354 28.01 -17.68 1.17
CA LEU A 354 27.33 -18.03 -0.07
C LEU A 354 26.27 -19.09 0.20
N VAL A 355 25.11 -18.88 -0.41
CA VAL A 355 24.02 -19.84 -0.46
C VAL A 355 23.63 -20.08 -1.90
N ARG A 356 22.97 -21.20 -2.15
CA ARG A 356 22.34 -21.47 -3.45
C ARG A 356 21.18 -20.52 -3.68
N ASP A 357 20.75 -20.43 -4.93
CA ASP A 357 19.54 -19.70 -5.36
C ASP A 357 18.30 -20.00 -4.49
N ASN A 358 18.16 -21.25 -4.07
CA ASN A 358 17.07 -21.69 -3.22
C ASN A 358 17.28 -21.46 -1.71
N GLY A 359 18.29 -20.68 -1.31
CA GLY A 359 18.61 -20.33 0.08
C GLY A 359 19.30 -21.43 0.90
N LEU A 360 19.68 -22.55 0.28
CA LEU A 360 20.43 -23.62 0.95
C LEU A 360 21.92 -23.30 1.04
N GLY A 361 22.53 -23.64 2.17
CA GLY A 361 23.98 -23.71 2.31
C GLY A 361 24.61 -24.80 1.46
N THR A 362 25.94 -24.80 1.37
CA THR A 362 26.72 -25.79 0.62
C THR A 362 26.54 -27.22 1.15
N ASP A 363 26.22 -27.36 2.43
CA ASP A 363 25.95 -28.61 3.14
C ASP A 363 24.49 -29.09 3.02
N ASN A 364 23.69 -28.47 2.12
CA ASN A 364 22.26 -28.70 1.98
C ASN A 364 21.44 -28.35 3.23
N THR A 365 21.97 -27.57 4.17
CA THR A 365 21.15 -27.06 5.28
C THR A 365 20.47 -25.76 4.88
N CYS A 366 19.27 -25.51 5.40
CA CYS A 366 18.59 -24.24 5.17
C CYS A 366 19.36 -23.16 5.91
N ALA A 367 19.97 -22.22 5.17
CA ALA A 367 20.87 -21.22 5.74
C ALA A 367 20.12 -20.16 6.56
N ASN A 368 18.79 -20.22 6.61
CA ASN A 368 17.89 -19.24 7.20
C ASN A 368 18.06 -17.84 6.59
N ALA A 369 18.47 -17.79 5.33
CA ALA A 369 18.70 -16.56 4.59
C ALA A 369 17.40 -15.73 4.39
N ASN A 370 16.23 -16.31 4.70
CA ASN A 370 14.93 -15.67 4.57
C ASN A 370 14.17 -15.56 5.91
N CYS A 371 14.87 -15.76 7.04
CA CYS A 371 14.24 -15.88 8.36
C CYS A 371 14.86 -14.93 9.38
N ILE A 372 14.06 -14.49 10.35
CA ILE A 372 14.59 -13.80 11.53
C ILE A 372 15.45 -14.79 12.36
N PRO A 373 16.70 -14.44 12.69
CA PRO A 373 17.54 -15.26 13.56
C PRO A 373 16.91 -15.56 14.92
N GLY A 374 17.18 -16.74 15.47
CA GLY A 374 16.73 -17.12 16.81
C GLY A 374 15.30 -17.67 16.91
N TYR A 375 14.45 -17.45 15.90
CA TYR A 375 13.10 -18.03 15.82
C TYR A 375 12.99 -19.20 14.86
N ILE A 376 14.14 -19.81 14.59
CA ILE A 376 14.33 -20.89 13.62
C ILE A 376 14.76 -22.14 14.36
N GLN A 377 14.14 -23.27 14.04
CA GLN A 377 14.53 -24.58 14.53
C GLN A 377 15.61 -25.16 13.62
N SER A 378 16.46 -26.05 14.17
CA SER A 378 17.39 -26.82 13.36
C SER A 378 16.64 -27.57 12.26
N GLY A 379 16.93 -27.23 11.01
CA GLY A 379 16.36 -27.88 9.84
C GLY A 379 17.26 -29.01 9.34
N THR A 380 16.67 -30.17 9.08
CA THR A 380 17.22 -31.17 8.15
C THR A 380 16.53 -30.94 6.81
N SER A 381 17.22 -30.46 5.78
CA SER A 381 16.55 -30.13 4.51
C SER A 381 16.38 -31.39 3.63
N THR A 382 15.14 -31.69 3.29
CA THR A 382 14.77 -32.51 2.12
C THR A 382 13.82 -31.75 1.19
N VAL A 383 13.53 -30.46 1.47
CA VAL A 383 12.54 -29.67 0.74
C VAL A 383 13.23 -28.46 0.11
N THR A 384 13.27 -28.45 -1.22
CA THR A 384 13.62 -27.31 -2.07
C THR A 384 12.34 -26.57 -2.46
N PRO A 385 12.20 -25.25 -2.25
CA PRO A 385 13.18 -24.28 -1.72
C PRO A 385 13.31 -24.24 -0.17
N CYS A 386 14.39 -23.62 0.36
CA CYS A 386 14.61 -23.41 1.80
C CYS A 386 13.47 -22.58 2.40
N THR A 387 12.63 -23.23 3.19
CA THR A 387 11.56 -22.60 3.95
C THR A 387 11.97 -22.49 5.41
N CYS A 388 11.59 -21.39 6.06
CA CYS A 388 11.91 -21.19 7.46
C CYS A 388 11.09 -22.15 8.32
N LYS A 389 11.77 -23.00 9.08
CA LYS A 389 11.15 -23.82 10.11
C LYS A 389 11.12 -23.04 11.42
N CYS A 390 9.96 -22.53 11.79
CA CYS A 390 9.85 -21.63 12.93
C CYS A 390 9.80 -22.34 14.27
N SER A 391 10.33 -21.69 15.30
CA SER A 391 10.18 -22.10 16.69
C SER A 391 8.71 -22.00 17.14
N THR A 392 8.38 -22.60 18.28
CA THR A 392 7.03 -22.58 18.83
C THR A 392 6.51 -21.14 18.93
N ASN A 393 5.23 -20.94 18.58
CA ASN A 393 4.52 -19.65 18.55
C ASN A 393 4.88 -18.69 17.41
N HIS A 394 5.91 -18.98 16.60
CA HIS A 394 6.24 -18.17 15.42
C HIS A 394 5.61 -18.75 14.15
N LYS A 395 5.37 -17.89 13.17
CA LYS A 395 4.63 -18.20 11.95
C LYS A 395 5.55 -18.08 10.72
N PRO A 396 5.58 -19.09 9.82
CA PRO A 396 6.28 -18.99 8.55
C PRO A 396 5.59 -18.00 7.59
N PRO A 397 6.26 -17.55 6.52
CA PRO A 397 7.64 -17.89 6.15
C PRO A 397 8.71 -17.09 6.90
N SER A 398 8.42 -15.96 7.54
CA SER A 398 9.49 -15.16 8.17
C SER A 398 9.80 -15.46 9.64
N CYS A 399 9.10 -16.42 10.24
CA CYS A 399 9.22 -16.77 11.66
C CYS A 399 9.01 -15.58 12.59
N THR A 400 7.97 -14.80 12.31
CA THR A 400 7.53 -13.69 13.17
C THR A 400 6.35 -14.15 14.03
N LEU A 401 5.93 -13.35 15.01
CA LEU A 401 4.71 -13.63 15.78
C LEU A 401 3.43 -13.28 15.01
N VAL A 402 3.54 -12.50 13.93
CA VAL A 402 2.43 -12.08 13.08
C VAL A 402 2.25 -13.07 11.93
N VAL A 403 1.00 -13.25 11.49
CA VAL A 403 0.72 -14.06 10.30
C VAL A 403 1.13 -13.28 9.05
N ASP A 404 2.23 -13.71 8.46
CA ASP A 404 2.74 -13.16 7.22
C ASP A 404 1.80 -13.46 6.04
N PRO A 405 1.45 -12.46 5.21
CA PRO A 405 0.47 -12.65 4.18
C PRO A 405 0.95 -13.51 3.00
N THR A 406 2.26 -13.63 2.80
CA THR A 406 2.83 -14.43 1.72
C THR A 406 2.66 -15.94 1.90
N LEU A 407 2.41 -16.42 3.13
CA LEU A 407 2.28 -17.85 3.44
C LEU A 407 1.27 -18.59 2.54
N ASN A 408 0.18 -17.91 2.17
CA ASN A 408 -0.87 -18.45 1.32
C ASN A 408 -1.01 -17.66 0.01
N TYR A 409 -0.05 -16.79 -0.30
CA TYR A 409 -0.10 -16.01 -1.52
C TYR A 409 0.37 -16.87 -2.68
N LYS A 410 -0.44 -16.92 -3.74
CA LYS A 410 -0.10 -17.54 -5.00
C LYS A 410 -0.41 -16.56 -6.10
N GLU A 411 0.64 -16.06 -6.74
CA GLU A 411 0.55 -15.11 -7.85
C GLU A 411 -0.34 -15.63 -9.00
N SER A 412 -0.43 -16.95 -9.15
CA SER A 412 -1.18 -17.65 -10.21
C SER A 412 -2.50 -18.29 -9.74
N ASP A 413 -2.94 -18.08 -8.50
CA ASP A 413 -4.27 -18.56 -8.11
C ASP A 413 -5.32 -17.71 -8.85
N ASP A 414 -5.87 -18.29 -9.92
CA ASP A 414 -7.02 -17.74 -10.63
C ASP A 414 -8.19 -17.60 -9.63
N CYS A 415 -8.81 -16.42 -9.57
CA CYS A 415 -10.06 -16.28 -8.83
C CYS A 415 -11.11 -17.19 -9.47
N ILE A 416 -11.41 -18.33 -8.84
CA ILE A 416 -12.41 -19.28 -9.35
C ILE A 416 -13.85 -18.91 -8.94
N VAL A 417 -14.02 -17.89 -8.11
CA VAL A 417 -15.35 -17.35 -7.81
C VAL A 417 -15.91 -16.74 -9.11
N PRO A 418 -17.10 -17.12 -9.57
CA PRO A 418 -17.64 -16.58 -10.82
C PRO A 418 -17.75 -15.06 -10.78
N ASN A 419 -17.31 -14.41 -11.86
CA ASN A 419 -17.35 -12.94 -12.05
C ASN A 419 -16.57 -12.14 -11.00
N CYS A 420 -15.66 -12.80 -10.30
CA CYS A 420 -14.73 -12.18 -9.37
C CYS A 420 -13.44 -11.79 -10.09
N ALA A 421 -13.04 -10.54 -9.90
CA ALA A 421 -11.75 -10.00 -10.27
C ALA A 421 -10.68 -10.32 -9.22
N THR A 422 -11.05 -10.38 -7.94
CA THR A 422 -10.13 -10.71 -6.85
C THR A 422 -10.81 -11.51 -5.75
N CYS A 423 -10.18 -12.59 -5.31
CA CYS A 423 -10.71 -13.48 -4.29
C CYS A 423 -10.30 -13.06 -2.88
N ASP A 424 -11.11 -13.41 -1.88
CA ASP A 424 -10.70 -13.33 -0.48
C ASP A 424 -9.68 -14.43 -0.19
N ARG A 425 -8.48 -14.03 0.18
CA ARG A 425 -7.39 -14.93 0.58
C ARG A 425 -7.74 -15.96 1.65
N LEU A 426 -8.66 -15.67 2.59
CA LEU A 426 -9.03 -16.69 3.59
C LEU A 426 -9.87 -17.81 2.95
N ASN A 427 -10.58 -17.52 1.86
CA ASN A 427 -11.44 -18.47 1.17
C ASN A 427 -11.47 -18.20 -0.35
N PRO A 428 -10.34 -18.37 -1.07
CA PRO A 428 -10.21 -17.93 -2.47
C PRO A 428 -10.97 -18.81 -3.46
N THR A 429 -11.72 -19.80 -2.97
CA THR A 429 -12.58 -20.67 -3.76
C THR A 429 -14.06 -20.33 -3.60
N THR A 430 -14.44 -19.55 -2.58
CA THR A 430 -15.84 -19.31 -2.23
C THR A 430 -16.16 -17.85 -1.93
N ARG A 431 -15.15 -17.01 -1.71
CA ARG A 431 -15.33 -15.60 -1.36
C ARG A 431 -14.54 -14.70 -2.29
N CYS A 432 -15.20 -13.68 -2.79
CA CYS A 432 -14.71 -12.60 -3.62
C CYS A 432 -14.52 -11.32 -2.79
N THR A 433 -13.53 -10.53 -3.15
CA THR A 433 -13.23 -9.21 -2.59
C THR A 433 -13.40 -8.10 -3.64
N ALA A 434 -13.35 -8.42 -4.93
CA ALA A 434 -13.68 -7.47 -5.98
C ALA A 434 -14.27 -8.18 -7.20
N CYS A 435 -15.35 -7.64 -7.76
CA CYS A 435 -16.02 -8.22 -8.92
C CYS A 435 -15.51 -7.65 -10.25
N ASN A 436 -15.66 -8.43 -11.32
CA ASN A 436 -15.44 -7.98 -12.68
C ASN A 436 -16.42 -6.87 -13.05
N ALA A 437 -16.05 -6.04 -14.03
CA ALA A 437 -16.91 -4.97 -14.53
C ALA A 437 -18.31 -5.48 -14.91
N GLY A 438 -19.36 -4.78 -14.47
CA GLY A 438 -20.76 -5.18 -14.64
C GLY A 438 -21.32 -6.06 -13.50
N TYR A 439 -20.49 -6.45 -12.53
CA TYR A 439 -20.88 -7.24 -11.38
C TYR A 439 -20.59 -6.51 -10.07
N LYS A 440 -21.38 -6.80 -9.04
CA LYS A 440 -21.31 -6.18 -7.72
C LYS A 440 -21.10 -7.26 -6.64
N LEU A 441 -20.23 -6.96 -5.67
CA LEU A 441 -19.97 -7.86 -4.56
C LEU A 441 -21.15 -7.90 -3.60
N THR A 442 -21.61 -9.09 -3.27
CA THR A 442 -22.69 -9.35 -2.32
C THR A 442 -22.16 -9.51 -0.89
N ASN A 443 -23.07 -9.49 0.07
CA ASN A 443 -22.80 -9.70 1.50
C ASN A 443 -22.21 -11.11 1.78
N THR A 444 -22.49 -12.07 0.89
CA THR A 444 -21.95 -13.44 0.94
C THR A 444 -20.59 -13.55 0.23
N HIS A 445 -19.98 -12.43 -0.16
CA HIS A 445 -18.70 -12.39 -0.87
C HIS A 445 -18.77 -13.12 -2.21
N THR A 446 -19.86 -12.94 -2.96
CA THR A 446 -19.99 -13.45 -4.34
C THR A 446 -20.30 -12.30 -5.29
N CYS A 447 -20.15 -12.50 -6.59
CA CYS A 447 -20.39 -11.46 -7.59
C CYS A 447 -21.70 -11.70 -8.33
N GLU A 448 -22.61 -10.72 -8.24
CA GLU A 448 -23.89 -10.75 -8.93
C GLU A 448 -23.96 -9.66 -10.00
N SER A 449 -24.68 -9.92 -11.10
CA SER A 449 -24.82 -8.96 -12.18
C SER A 449 -25.54 -7.71 -11.70
N THR A 450 -25.00 -6.55 -12.06
CA THR A 450 -25.67 -5.27 -11.85
C THR A 450 -26.75 -5.17 -12.92
N ALA A 451 -27.99 -5.55 -12.59
CA ALA A 451 -29.09 -5.45 -13.53
C ALA A 451 -29.24 -4.00 -14.01
N VAL A 452 -28.92 -3.73 -15.28
CA VAL A 452 -29.29 -2.49 -15.93
C VAL A 452 -30.80 -2.54 -16.09
N ILE A 453 -31.53 -1.80 -15.24
CA ILE A 453 -32.94 -1.54 -15.48
C ILE A 453 -33.00 -0.60 -16.69
N THR A 454 -32.99 -1.15 -17.90
CA THR A 454 -33.52 -0.45 -19.07
C THR A 454 -35.03 -0.40 -18.89
N SER A 455 -35.53 0.67 -18.29
CA SER A 455 -36.95 1.03 -18.29
C SER A 455 -37.37 1.43 -19.71
N SER A 456 -37.56 0.45 -20.60
CA SER A 456 -38.27 0.67 -21.85
C SER A 456 -39.78 0.58 -21.62
N THR A 457 -40.37 1.58 -20.95
CA THR A 457 -41.81 1.82 -21.08
C THR A 457 -42.03 2.69 -22.32
N ALA A 458 -42.06 2.05 -23.48
CA ALA A 458 -42.67 2.64 -24.66
C ALA A 458 -44.21 2.60 -24.47
N PRO A 459 -44.92 3.74 -24.54
CA PRO A 459 -46.37 3.70 -24.58
C PRO A 459 -46.81 3.22 -25.96
N THR A 460 -47.61 2.15 -25.97
CA THR A 460 -48.44 1.74 -27.12
C THR A 460 -49.43 2.86 -27.44
N ALA A 461 -49.36 3.41 -28.65
CA ALA A 461 -50.41 4.23 -29.25
C ALA A 461 -51.02 3.48 -30.46
N PRO A 462 -52.36 3.40 -30.59
CA PRO A 462 -52.99 2.80 -31.76
C PRO A 462 -53.08 3.77 -32.94
N SER A 463 -53.06 3.16 -34.12
CA SER A 463 -53.36 3.64 -35.49
C SER A 463 -54.00 5.03 -35.71
N GLY A 464 -53.49 5.74 -36.72
CA GLY A 464 -54.35 6.46 -37.67
C GLY A 464 -53.84 7.79 -38.24
N ALA A 465 -53.76 7.83 -39.57
CA ALA A 465 -53.82 8.98 -40.49
C ALA A 465 -52.54 9.81 -40.79
N ALA A 466 -52.25 9.82 -42.08
CA ALA A 466 -51.26 10.65 -42.77
C ALA A 466 -51.69 12.12 -42.84
N GLY A 467 -50.70 13.02 -42.82
CA GLY A 467 -50.90 14.44 -43.11
C GLY A 467 -49.60 15.21 -42.98
N ALA A 468 -49.13 15.77 -44.08
CA ALA A 468 -47.96 16.63 -44.19
C ALA A 468 -48.04 17.86 -43.26
N HIS A 469 -46.89 18.34 -42.76
CA HIS A 469 -46.46 19.72 -42.93
C HIS A 469 -45.07 19.99 -42.33
N THR A 470 -44.42 20.91 -43.02
CA THR A 470 -43.11 21.55 -42.92
C THR A 470 -42.76 22.26 -41.58
N THR A 471 -41.44 22.29 -41.33
CA THR A 471 -40.59 23.38 -40.76
C THR A 471 -40.59 23.73 -39.26
N ALA A 472 -39.35 23.70 -38.73
CA ALA A 472 -38.72 24.57 -37.70
C ALA A 472 -39.15 24.35 -36.22
N LEU A 473 -38.37 24.58 -35.17
CA LEU A 473 -37.25 25.49 -34.84
C LEU A 473 -36.43 24.80 -33.71
N ALA A 474 -35.10 24.73 -33.73
CA ALA A 474 -34.16 25.70 -33.14
C ALA A 474 -34.34 26.01 -31.63
N VAL A 475 -33.31 25.66 -30.86
CA VAL A 475 -32.63 26.44 -29.81
C VAL A 475 -33.51 27.44 -29.03
N ALA A 476 -33.90 27.08 -27.81
CA ALA A 476 -34.45 28.04 -26.86
C ALA A 476 -33.32 28.78 -26.12
N VAL A 477 -33.15 30.03 -26.53
CA VAL A 477 -32.27 31.06 -26.00
C VAL A 477 -32.83 31.66 -24.71
N CYS A 478 -31.96 31.84 -23.72
CA CYS A 478 -32.12 32.83 -22.66
C CYS A 478 -32.25 34.23 -23.28
N VAL A 479 -33.37 34.95 -23.10
CA VAL A 479 -33.47 36.42 -22.89
C VAL A 479 -34.97 36.76 -22.81
N ALA A 480 -35.43 37.21 -21.64
CA ALA A 480 -36.52 38.21 -21.52
C ALA A 480 -36.70 38.62 -20.05
N ALA A 481 -36.09 39.75 -19.66
CA ALA A 481 -36.57 40.56 -18.53
C ALA A 481 -36.00 41.99 -18.60
N THR A 482 -36.42 42.77 -19.60
CA THR A 482 -36.42 44.23 -19.53
C THR A 482 -37.56 44.75 -20.41
N LEU A 483 -38.66 45.18 -19.79
CA LEU A 483 -39.58 46.26 -20.23
C LEU A 483 -40.88 46.16 -19.43
N TYR A 484 -40.93 46.84 -18.28
CA TYR A 484 -42.15 47.54 -17.84
C TYR A 484 -41.71 48.69 -16.93
N ALA A 485 -41.55 49.86 -17.54
CA ALA A 485 -41.60 51.16 -16.88
C ALA A 485 -42.23 52.15 -17.88
N LEU A 486 -43.56 52.20 -17.85
CA LEU A 486 -44.39 53.39 -18.01
C LEU A 486 -45.57 53.25 -17.04
#